data_AF-A0A2U8W3Y6-F1
#
_entry.id   AF-A0A2U8W3Y6-F1
#
_cell.length_a   1.000
_cell.length_b   1.000
_cell.length_c   1.000
_cell.angle_alpha   90.00
_cell.angle_beta   90.00
_cell.angle_gamma   90.00
#
_symmetry.space_group_name_H-M   'P 1'
#
loop_
_entity.id
_entity.type
_entity.pdbx_description
1 polymer ?
#
loop_
_entity_poly.entity_id
_entity_poly.type
_entity_poly.pdbx_seq_one_letter_code
_entity_poly.pdbx_strand_id
1 'polypeptide(L)'
;MQQDAPDLDRTARTIAENVYAAYMQQAEGGSHAQTEQTLLTRLVEAIRSKVPGATGRDIIDAANAALDAWEQQSGEVRGPRVSVLNRAEGSVKMDVAEA
;
A
#
# COMPACT_ATOMS: atom_id res chain seq x y z
N MET A 1 0.87 1.79 29.92
CA MET A 1 -0.14 1.17 29.04
C MET A 1 -0.58 2.22 28.02
N GLN A 2 -0.73 1.84 26.74
CA GLN A 2 -1.24 2.63 25.59
C GLN A 2 -0.33 3.69 24.91
N GLN A 3 0.95 3.38 24.64
CA GLN A 3 1.75 4.21 23.71
C GLN A 3 1.97 3.58 22.32
N ASP A 4 1.61 2.31 22.10
CA ASP A 4 1.83 1.66 20.79
C ASP A 4 0.84 2.09 19.69
N ALA A 5 -0.41 2.42 20.01
CA ALA A 5 -1.44 2.70 18.99
C ALA A 5 -1.14 3.88 18.03
N PRO A 6 -0.67 5.06 18.48
CA PRO A 6 -0.38 6.18 17.57
C PRO A 6 0.86 5.95 16.69
N ASP A 7 1.84 5.18 17.18
CA ASP A 7 3.06 4.87 16.43
C ASP A 7 2.79 3.83 15.33
N LEU A 8 1.91 2.87 15.63
CA LEU A 8 1.43 1.88 14.66
C LEU A 8 0.59 2.51 13.54
N ASP A 9 -0.30 3.46 13.87
CA ASP A 9 -1.10 4.18 12.87
C ASP A 9 -0.22 5.06 11.97
N ARG A 10 0.75 5.75 12.56
CA ARG A 10 1.76 6.53 11.83
C ARG A 10 2.59 5.65 10.89
N THR A 11 3.04 4.50 11.38
CA THR A 11 3.81 3.54 10.58
C THR A 11 2.98 3.00 9.42
N ALA A 12 1.72 2.62 9.67
CA ALA A 12 0.80 2.16 8.62
C ALA A 12 0.62 3.22 7.54
N ARG A 13 0.42 4.48 7.96
CA ARG A 13 0.27 5.62 7.05
C ARG A 13 1.51 5.85 6.20
N THR A 14 2.70 5.90 6.80
CA THR A 14 3.96 6.07 6.05
C THR A 14 4.15 4.96 5.02
N ILE A 15 3.88 3.70 5.39
CA ILE A 15 4.00 2.58 4.44
C ILE A 15 2.99 2.73 3.31
N ALA A 16 1.73 3.04 3.61
CA ALA A 16 0.69 3.24 2.61
C ALA A 16 1.05 4.35 1.62
N GLU A 17 1.56 5.48 2.13
CA GLU A 17 2.01 6.61 1.32
C GLU A 17 3.17 6.21 0.40
N ASN A 18 4.14 5.44 0.89
CA ASN A 18 5.26 4.96 0.07
C ASN A 18 4.84 3.91 -0.96
N VAL A 19 3.91 3.00 -0.61
CA VAL A 19 3.32 2.04 -1.57
C VAL A 19 2.61 2.81 -2.68
N TYR A 20 1.78 3.77 -2.31
CA TYR A 20 1.04 4.61 -3.25
C TYR A 20 1.97 5.40 -4.17
N ALA A 21 3.00 6.06 -3.61
CA ALA A 21 3.98 6.80 -4.39
C ALA A 21 4.73 5.92 -5.38
N ALA A 22 5.16 4.73 -4.95
CA ALA A 22 5.86 3.78 -5.83
C ALA A 22 4.94 3.22 -6.92
N TYR A 23 3.68 2.92 -6.59
CA TYR A 23 2.66 2.50 -7.55
C TYR A 23 2.41 3.60 -8.60
N MET A 24 2.19 4.84 -8.16
CA MET A 24 1.96 5.99 -9.03
C MET A 24 3.14 6.30 -9.94
N GLN A 25 4.37 6.18 -9.43
CA GLN A 25 5.57 6.40 -10.21
C GLN A 25 5.69 5.40 -11.37
N GLN A 26 5.18 4.18 -11.20
CA GLN A 26 5.23 3.13 -12.23
C GLN A 26 3.95 3.02 -13.07
N ALA A 27 2.79 3.44 -12.57
CA ALA A 27 1.53 3.28 -13.28
C ALA A 27 1.36 4.24 -14.48
N GLU A 28 2.22 5.26 -14.66
CA GLU A 28 2.23 6.27 -15.75
C GLU A 28 0.86 6.87 -16.15
N GLY A 29 -0.19 6.66 -15.34
CA GLY A 29 -1.58 6.97 -15.66
C GLY A 29 -2.11 8.06 -14.75
N GLY A 30 -2.46 9.20 -15.35
CA GLY A 30 -2.97 10.37 -14.64
C GLY A 30 -4.10 10.03 -13.68
N SER A 31 -3.85 10.20 -12.38
CA SER A 31 -4.85 9.92 -11.36
C SER A 31 -5.70 11.14 -11.09
N HIS A 32 -7.02 10.92 -11.07
CA HIS A 32 -7.96 11.86 -10.49
C HIS A 32 -7.77 11.91 -8.96
N ALA A 33 -7.61 13.10 -8.38
CA ALA A 33 -7.41 13.31 -6.94
C ALA A 33 -8.34 12.51 -6.01
N GLN A 34 -9.58 12.27 -6.44
CA GLN A 34 -10.56 11.50 -5.68
C GLN A 34 -10.25 9.99 -5.64
N THR A 35 -9.69 9.47 -6.72
CA THR A 35 -9.21 8.09 -6.84
C THR A 35 -8.00 7.85 -5.94
N GLU A 36 -7.10 8.82 -5.88
CA GLU A 36 -5.89 8.80 -5.04
C GLU A 36 -6.25 8.65 -3.56
N GLN A 37 -7.16 9.49 -3.07
CA GLN A 37 -7.61 9.47 -1.68
C GLN A 37 -8.31 8.16 -1.31
N THR A 38 -9.06 7.59 -2.25
CA THR A 38 -9.76 6.32 -2.04
C THR A 38 -8.77 5.16 -1.94
N LEU A 39 -7.77 5.11 -2.82
CA LEU A 39 -6.73 4.08 -2.79
C LEU A 39 -5.89 4.19 -1.51
N LEU A 40 -5.42 5.40 -1.18
CA LEU A 40 -4.60 5.63 0.00
C LEU A 40 -5.34 5.23 1.28
N THR A 41 -6.63 5.58 1.40
CA THR A 41 -7.45 5.20 2.57
C THR A 41 -7.52 3.68 2.70
N ARG A 42 -7.81 2.96 1.61
CA ARG A 42 -7.88 1.49 1.61
C ARG A 42 -6.54 0.85 1.98
N LEU A 43 -5.43 1.38 1.48
CA LEU A 43 -4.08 0.92 1.82
C LEU A 43 -3.81 1.09 3.32
N VAL A 44 -4.10 2.27 3.88
CA VAL A 44 -3.92 2.54 5.31
C VAL A 44 -4.72 1.56 6.16
N GLU A 45 -6.00 1.34 5.85
CA GLU A 45 -6.85 0.42 6.60
C GLU A 45 -6.35 -1.03 6.52
N ALA A 46 -5.96 -1.49 5.33
CA ALA A 46 -5.42 -2.83 5.13
C ALA A 46 -4.11 -3.05 5.90
N ILE A 47 -3.19 -2.09 5.82
CA ILE A 47 -1.89 -2.15 6.49
C ILE A 47 -2.07 -2.04 8.01
N ARG A 48 -2.92 -1.11 8.49
CA ARG A 48 -3.19 -0.90 9.92
C ARG A 48 -3.70 -2.18 10.59
N SER A 49 -4.53 -2.96 9.90
CA SER A 49 -5.03 -4.24 10.41
C SER A 49 -3.91 -5.27 10.65
N LYS A 50 -2.81 -5.18 9.89
CA LYS A 50 -1.68 -6.13 9.96
C LYS A 50 -0.56 -5.65 10.87
N VAL A 51 -0.34 -4.35 10.99
CA VAL A 51 0.75 -3.75 11.79
C VAL A 51 0.93 -4.33 13.20
N PRO A 52 -0.10 -4.67 14.01
CA PRO A 52 0.12 -5.37 15.27
C PRO A 52 0.56 -6.83 15.03
N GLY A 53 1.87 -7.07 14.99
CA GLY A 53 2.46 -8.42 14.95
C GLY A 53 2.74 -9.00 13.56
N ALA A 54 2.39 -8.30 12.47
CA ALA A 54 2.74 -8.74 11.11
C ALA A 54 4.24 -8.85 10.88
N THR A 55 4.63 -9.78 10.02
CA THR A 55 5.91 -9.76 9.32
C THR A 55 5.87 -8.79 8.14
N GLY A 56 7.02 -8.43 7.57
CA GLY A 56 7.05 -7.60 6.36
C GLY A 56 6.21 -8.18 5.22
N ARG A 57 6.08 -9.51 5.16
CA ARG A 57 5.31 -10.23 4.13
C ARG A 57 3.80 -10.10 4.29
N ASP A 58 3.28 -10.06 5.52
CA ASP A 58 1.86 -9.83 5.78
C ASP A 58 1.42 -8.42 5.33
N ILE A 59 2.30 -7.44 5.47
CA ILE A 59 2.02 -6.07 5.00
C ILE A 59 2.03 -6.01 3.46
N ILE A 60 2.99 -6.70 2.83
CA ILE A 60 3.05 -6.81 1.36
C ILE A 60 1.77 -7.45 0.83
N ASP A 61 1.31 -8.55 1.43
CA ASP A 61 0.10 -9.25 1.04
C ASP A 61 -1.14 -8.35 1.19
N ALA A 62 -1.27 -7.64 2.31
CA ALA A 62 -2.38 -6.71 2.53
C ALA A 62 -2.37 -5.51 1.56
N ALA A 63 -1.19 -4.97 1.26
CA ALA A 63 -1.06 -3.88 0.28
C ALA A 63 -1.45 -4.35 -1.13
N ASN A 64 -0.96 -5.52 -1.55
CA ASN A 64 -1.31 -6.10 -2.85
C ASN A 64 -2.79 -6.46 -2.94
N ALA A 65 -3.41 -6.96 -1.87
CA ALA A 65 -4.86 -7.23 -1.85
C ALA A 65 -5.68 -5.94 -1.97
N ALA A 66 -5.24 -4.83 -1.36
CA ALA A 66 -5.90 -3.55 -1.49
C ALA A 66 -5.79 -2.97 -2.91
N LEU A 67 -4.62 -3.10 -3.56
CA LEU A 67 -4.42 -2.74 -4.97
C LEU A 67 -5.31 -3.59 -5.88
N ASP A 68 -5.30 -4.91 -5.70
CA ASP A 68 -6.09 -5.84 -6.50
C ASP A 68 -7.59 -5.57 -6.39
N ALA A 69 -8.08 -5.33 -5.18
CA ALA A 69 -9.47 -4.94 -4.96
C ALA A 69 -9.79 -3.59 -5.61
N TRP A 70 -8.88 -2.62 -5.55
CA TRP A 70 -9.05 -1.33 -6.23
C TRP A 70 -9.18 -1.57 -7.75
N GLU A 71 -8.30 -2.39 -8.36
CA GLU A 71 -8.25 -2.57 -9.81
C GLU A 71 -9.48 -3.29 -10.33
N GLN A 72 -9.95 -4.28 -9.58
CA GLN A 72 -11.22 -4.94 -9.86
C GLN A 72 -12.42 -3.98 -9.82
N GLN A 73 -12.41 -2.97 -8.95
CA GLN A 73 -13.53 -2.01 -8.81
C GLN A 73 -13.51 -0.94 -9.88
N SER A 74 -12.33 -0.47 -10.27
CA SER A 74 -12.21 0.63 -11.23
C SER A 74 -12.04 0.17 -12.67
N GLY A 75 -11.78 -1.12 -12.89
CA GLY A 75 -11.60 -1.70 -14.21
C GLY A 75 -10.30 -1.27 -14.90
N GLU A 76 -9.30 -0.79 -14.16
CA GLU A 76 -7.97 -0.54 -14.73
C GLU A 76 -7.22 -1.86 -14.95
N VAL A 77 -6.20 -1.77 -15.81
CA VAL A 77 -5.26 -2.86 -16.08
C VAL A 77 -4.49 -3.19 -14.80
N ARG A 78 -4.10 -4.46 -14.62
CA ARG A 78 -3.19 -4.85 -13.54
C ARG A 78 -1.93 -3.98 -13.59
N GLY A 79 -1.79 -3.15 -12.58
CA GLY A 79 -0.64 -2.35 -12.28
C GLY A 79 0.43 -3.13 -11.50
N PRO A 80 1.51 -2.43 -11.15
CA PRO A 80 2.63 -3.00 -10.43
C PRO A 80 2.24 -3.51 -9.04
N ARG A 81 3.00 -4.48 -8.53
CA ARG A 81 2.76 -5.13 -7.23
C ARG A 81 3.91 -4.90 -6.28
N VAL A 82 3.62 -4.80 -4.99
CA VAL A 82 4.65 -4.71 -3.95
C VAL A 82 5.41 -6.02 -3.92
N SER A 83 6.73 -5.96 -4.15
CA SER A 83 7.63 -7.11 -4.09
C SER A 83 8.53 -7.08 -2.88
N VAL A 84 8.95 -5.89 -2.45
CA VAL A 84 9.78 -5.73 -1.24
C VAL A 84 9.27 -4.55 -0.43
N LEU A 85 9.15 -4.75 0.87
CA LEU A 85 8.86 -3.71 1.85
C LEU A 85 9.94 -3.73 2.93
N ASN A 86 10.61 -2.59 3.12
CA ASN A 86 11.47 -2.37 4.27
C ASN A 86 10.69 -1.54 5.30
N ARG A 87 10.22 -2.18 6.39
CA ARG A 87 9.49 -1.49 7.46
C ARG A 87 10.36 -0.48 8.21
N ALA A 88 11.66 -0.75 8.36
CA ALA A 88 12.57 0.09 9.13
C ALA A 88 12.86 1.42 8.40
N GLU A 89 12.99 1.37 7.08
CA GLU A 89 13.20 2.57 6.26
C GLU A 89 11.91 3.13 5.63
N GLY A 90 10.82 2.36 5.68
CA GLY A 90 9.57 2.66 4.98
C GLY A 90 9.64 2.44 3.47
N SER A 91 10.77 2.00 2.91
CA SER A 91 10.96 1.87 1.47
C SER A 91 10.14 0.73 0.88
N VAL A 92 9.54 0.98 -0.29
CA VAL A 92 8.76 0.02 -1.05
C VAL A 92 9.39 -0.17 -2.42
N LYS A 93 9.56 -1.42 -2.84
CA LYS A 93 9.84 -1.76 -4.24
C LYS A 93 8.65 -2.45 -4.85
N MET A 94 8.32 -1.99 -6.04
CA MET A 94 7.29 -2.52 -6.88
C MET A 94 7.92 -3.32 -8.03
N ASP A 95 7.27 -4.41 -8.41
CA ASP A 95 7.60 -5.21 -9.58
C ASP A 95 6.47 -5.06 -10.59
N VAL A 96 6.84 -4.87 -11.86
CA VAL A 96 5.87 -4.77 -12.94
C VAL A 96 5.39 -6.19 -13.20
N ALA A 97 4.08 -6.43 -13.12
CA ALA A 97 3.55 -7.73 -13.50
C ALA A 97 3.88 -7.96 -14.98
N GLU A 98 4.90 -8.79 -15.27
CA GLU A 98 5.20 -9.20 -16.65
C GLU A 98 3.92 -9.84 -17.22
N ALA A 99 3.43 -9.26 -18.32
CA ALA A 99 2.19 -9.64 -19.00
C ALA A 99 2.29 -11.02 -19.67
#